data_AF-A0A519ZZ04-F1
#
_entry.id   AF-A0A519ZZ04-F1
#
_cell.length_a   1.000
_cell.length_b   1.000
_cell.length_c   1.000
_cell.angle_alpha   90.00
_cell.angle_beta   90.00
_cell.angle_gamma   90.00
#
_symmetry.space_group_name_H-M   'P 1'
#
loop_
_entity.id
_entity.type
_entity.pdbx_description
1 polymer ?
#
loop_
_entity_poly.entity_id
_entity_poly.type
_entity_poly.pdbx_seq_one_letter_code
_entity_poly.pdbx_strand_id
1 'polypeptide(L)'
;MQGAAKHLARAGRLTPYLLSAREMLRLCLTRRMLCMTAFFTMTKNTFPVLLAALFLASCGGAKDPNAELAKLKADQAATQAKIADLEAKTGSAKAAAAAGAVPVSILKVAPENFAGYLEVQGRVDFDQNATVGARAAGTLTSVRVQRGDRVSKGQTLATVDASILDANIAELRTRLDLA
;
A
#
# COMPACT_ATOMS: atom_id res chain seq x y z
N MET A 1 24.14 -17.94 39.28
CA MET A 1 24.73 -17.18 38.16
C MET A 1 23.67 -17.15 37.04
N GLN A 2 22.60 -16.35 37.00
CA GLN A 2 22.39 -14.90 37.18
C GLN A 2 23.28 -14.01 36.29
N GLY A 3 22.63 -13.27 35.39
CA GLY A 3 23.19 -12.24 34.48
C GLY A 3 23.11 -12.69 33.01
N ALA A 4 22.35 -12.11 32.08
CA ALA A 4 21.82 -10.76 31.99
C ALA A 4 20.46 -10.76 31.28
N ALA A 5 19.42 -10.39 32.03
CA ALA A 5 18.14 -9.92 31.52
C ALA A 5 17.90 -8.56 32.19
N LYS A 6 18.03 -7.46 31.45
CA LYS A 6 17.42 -6.14 31.68
C LYS A 6 18.00 -5.15 30.66
N HIS A 7 17.15 -4.21 30.22
CA HIS A 7 17.34 -3.20 29.16
C HIS A 7 17.13 -3.79 27.75
N LEU A 8 16.09 -3.48 26.96
CA LEU A 8 15.16 -2.35 26.93
C LEU A 8 13.71 -2.83 26.72
N ALA A 9 12.85 -2.58 27.70
CA ALA A 9 11.41 -2.55 27.53
C ALA A 9 10.94 -1.12 27.84
N ARG A 10 10.89 -0.25 26.83
CA ARG A 10 10.18 1.04 26.92
C ARG A 10 9.91 1.68 25.56
N ALA A 11 8.80 1.30 24.95
CA ALA A 11 8.00 2.16 24.07
C ALA A 11 6.61 1.48 24.01
N GLY A 12 5.60 1.91 24.77
CA GLY A 12 5.01 3.24 24.62
C GLY A 12 4.11 3.20 23.39
N ARG A 13 3.01 2.44 23.40
CA ARG A 13 1.67 2.96 23.74
C ARG A 13 1.32 4.18 22.88
N LEU A 14 0.94 4.00 21.60
CA LEU A 14 0.27 5.05 20.80
C LEU A 14 -0.16 4.53 19.42
N THR A 15 -1.25 3.76 19.33
CA THR A 15 -2.12 3.80 18.13
C THR A 15 -3.53 3.23 18.45
N PRO A 16 -4.44 4.04 19.01
CA PRO A 16 -5.88 3.82 18.83
C PRO A 16 -6.54 4.85 17.88
N TYR A 17 -5.80 5.87 17.41
CA TYR A 17 -6.41 7.03 16.74
C TYR A 17 -6.57 6.92 15.21
N LEU A 18 -5.87 6.01 14.54
CA LEU A 18 -5.87 5.95 13.07
C LEU A 18 -7.09 5.22 12.45
N LEU A 19 -7.92 4.57 13.27
CA LEU A 19 -9.12 3.87 12.77
C LEU A 19 -10.40 4.73 12.82
N SER A 20 -10.43 5.78 13.66
CA SER A 20 -11.63 6.62 13.88
C SER A 20 -11.92 7.60 12.73
N ALA A 21 -10.88 8.11 12.05
CA ALA A 21 -11.05 9.11 11.00
C ALA A 21 -11.77 8.56 9.74
N ARG A 22 -11.59 7.26 9.46
CA ARG A 22 -12.15 6.59 8.29
C ARG A 22 -13.65 6.29 8.45
N GLU A 23 -14.12 6.12 9.69
CA GLU A 23 -15.55 5.94 10.02
C GLU A 23 -16.31 7.28 10.14
N MET A 24 -15.67 8.32 10.67
CA MET A 24 -16.25 9.68 10.73
C MET A 24 -16.60 10.24 9.34
N LEU A 25 -15.77 9.98 8.33
CA LEU A 25 -16.02 10.45 6.97
C LEU A 25 -17.18 9.68 6.28
N ARG A 26 -17.37 8.40 6.61
CA ARG A 26 -18.51 7.60 6.13
C ARG A 26 -19.85 8.03 6.77
N LEU A 27 -19.85 8.41 8.06
CA LEU A 27 -21.05 8.93 8.73
C LEU A 27 -21.44 10.34 8.26
N CYS A 28 -20.48 11.18 7.86
CA CYS A 28 -20.78 12.54 7.40
C CYS A 28 -21.45 12.55 6.01
N LEU A 29 -21.01 11.67 5.08
CA LEU A 29 -21.60 11.59 3.75
C LEU A 29 -23.01 10.95 3.74
N THR A 30 -23.23 9.93 4.58
CA THR A 30 -24.55 9.24 4.63
C THR A 30 -25.63 10.10 5.31
N ARG A 31 -25.29 10.92 6.31
CA ARG A 31 -26.25 11.83 6.97
C ARG A 31 -26.77 12.93 6.04
N ARG A 32 -25.92 13.45 5.16
CA ARG A 32 -26.29 14.50 4.20
C ARG A 32 -27.20 13.97 3.08
N MET A 33 -27.09 12.68 2.77
CA MET A 33 -27.91 12.01 1.76
C MET A 33 -29.29 11.59 2.29
N LEU A 34 -29.41 11.24 3.58
CA LEU A 34 -30.68 10.85 4.21
C LEU A 34 -31.63 12.04 4.48
N CYS A 35 -31.10 13.25 4.62
CA CYS A 35 -31.92 14.44 4.85
C CYS A 35 -32.59 14.95 3.56
N MET A 36 -31.92 14.75 2.41
CA MET A 36 -32.47 15.14 1.11
C MET A 36 -33.59 14.19 0.63
N THR A 37 -33.52 12.91 0.99
CA THR A 37 -34.57 11.93 0.65
C THR A 37 -35.83 12.12 1.49
N ALA A 38 -35.72 12.56 2.75
CA ALA A 38 -36.88 12.82 3.62
C ALA A 38 -37.71 14.04 3.18
N PHE A 39 -37.08 15.05 2.56
CA PHE A 39 -37.79 16.21 2.02
C PHE A 39 -38.61 15.86 0.75
N PHE A 40 -38.18 14.83 0.01
CA PHE A 40 -38.80 14.43 -1.26
C PHE A 40 -40.02 13.50 -1.09
N THR A 41 -40.17 12.85 0.08
CA THR A 41 -41.28 11.89 0.32
C THR A 41 -42.57 12.55 0.78
N MET A 42 -42.56 13.83 1.17
CA MET A 42 -43.73 14.52 1.75
C MET A 42 -44.46 15.45 0.76
N THR A 43 -44.25 15.27 -0.55
CA THR A 43 -44.88 16.09 -1.61
C THR A 43 -45.54 15.26 -2.72
N LYS A 44 -45.77 13.96 -2.49
CA LYS A 44 -46.40 13.06 -3.48
C LYS A 44 -47.93 13.09 -3.52
N ASN A 45 -48.61 13.78 -2.60
CA ASN A 45 -50.09 13.80 -2.56
C ASN A 45 -50.73 15.20 -2.42
N THR A 46 -49.96 16.26 -2.62
CA THR A 46 -50.44 17.67 -2.53
C THR A 46 -50.25 18.44 -3.84
N PHE A 47 -49.68 17.80 -4.86
CA PHE A 47 -49.41 18.37 -6.18
C PHE A 47 -50.66 18.79 -6.99
N PRO A 48 -51.85 18.14 -6.90
CA PRO A 48 -53.02 18.61 -7.65
C PRO A 48 -53.74 19.80 -6.99
N VAL A 49 -53.52 20.06 -5.69
CA VAL A 49 -54.17 21.17 -4.96
C VAL A 49 -53.43 22.50 -5.16
N LEU A 50 -52.10 22.45 -5.25
CA LEU A 50 -51.28 23.64 -5.52
C LEU A 50 -51.41 24.12 -6.97
N LEU A 51 -51.61 23.21 -7.92
CA LEU A 51 -51.80 23.53 -9.34
C LEU A 51 -53.21 24.06 -9.66
N ALA A 52 -54.24 23.61 -8.93
CA ALA A 52 -55.60 24.14 -9.03
C ALA A 52 -55.74 25.55 -8.41
N ALA A 53 -54.99 25.85 -7.34
CA ALA A 53 -54.96 27.19 -6.74
C ALA A 53 -54.28 28.24 -7.64
N LEU A 54 -53.29 27.83 -8.46
CA LEU A 54 -52.65 28.70 -9.46
C LEU A 54 -53.59 29.08 -10.61
N PHE A 55 -54.60 28.26 -10.93
CA PHE A 55 -55.61 28.58 -11.94
C PHE A 55 -56.66 29.60 -11.46
N LEU A 56 -56.97 29.64 -10.16
CA LEU A 56 -57.92 30.60 -9.57
C LEU A 56 -57.32 32.00 -9.35
N ALA A 57 -56.00 32.12 -9.28
CA ALA A 57 -55.30 33.42 -9.27
C ALA A 57 -55.17 34.07 -10.66
N SER A 58 -55.53 33.34 -11.73
CA SER A 58 -55.52 33.85 -13.10
C SER A 58 -56.87 34.47 -13.53
N CYS A 59 -57.89 34.45 -12.66
CA CYS A 59 -59.16 35.14 -12.89
C CYS A 59 -59.20 36.45 -12.08
N GLY A 60 -58.44 37.44 -12.56
CA GLY A 60 -58.40 38.80 -12.00
C GLY A 60 -58.88 39.80 -13.03
N GLY A 61 -60.18 40.14 -12.98
CA GLY A 61 -60.80 41.17 -13.80
C GLY A 61 -60.31 42.58 -13.44
N ALA A 62 -60.03 43.36 -14.49
CA ALA A 62 -59.72 44.78 -14.57
C ALA A 62 -59.80 45.61 -13.25
N LYS A 63 -58.64 45.84 -12.61
CA LYS A 63 -58.35 46.98 -11.72
C LYS A 63 -56.94 47.50 -12.01
N ASP A 64 -56.78 48.83 -12.01
CA ASP A 64 -55.65 49.55 -12.60
C ASP A 64 -54.26 49.24 -11.98
N PRO A 65 -53.22 49.04 -12.82
CA PRO A 65 -51.88 48.61 -12.39
C PRO A 65 -51.15 49.62 -11.49
N ASN A 66 -51.50 50.91 -11.56
CA ASN A 66 -50.81 51.96 -10.82
C ASN A 66 -51.22 52.03 -9.34
N ALA A 67 -52.44 51.59 -8.98
CA ALA A 67 -52.92 51.60 -7.59
C ALA A 67 -52.38 50.41 -6.78
N GLU A 68 -52.19 49.25 -7.42
CA GLU A 68 -51.58 48.08 -6.78
C GLU A 68 -50.08 48.24 -6.56
N LEU A 69 -49.36 48.87 -7.50
CA LEU A 69 -47.93 49.18 -7.32
C LEU A 69 -47.67 50.07 -6.10
N ALA A 70 -48.57 51.02 -5.80
CA ALA A 70 -48.45 51.86 -4.62
C ALA A 70 -48.66 51.07 -3.32
N LYS A 71 -49.63 50.15 -3.30
CA LYS A 71 -49.87 49.27 -2.14
C LYS A 71 -48.73 48.28 -1.91
N LEU A 72 -48.23 47.64 -2.98
CA LEU A 72 -47.12 46.68 -2.89
C LEU A 72 -45.82 47.33 -2.40
N LYS A 73 -45.53 48.58 -2.81
CA LYS A 73 -44.38 49.34 -2.29
C LYS A 73 -44.53 49.70 -0.81
N ALA A 74 -45.74 50.03 -0.36
CA ALA A 74 -46.02 50.29 1.05
C ALA A 74 -45.84 49.02 1.91
N ASP A 75 -46.30 47.87 1.40
CA ASP A 75 -46.12 46.57 2.08
C ASP A 75 -44.65 46.12 2.09
N GLN A 76 -43.89 46.42 1.04
CA GLN A 76 -42.45 46.14 0.98
C GLN A 76 -41.68 46.91 2.05
N ALA A 77 -42.00 48.20 2.25
CA ALA A 77 -41.39 49.03 3.28
C ALA A 77 -41.76 48.56 4.70
N ALA A 78 -43.03 48.22 4.92
CA ALA A 78 -43.50 47.69 6.21
C ALA A 78 -42.87 46.32 6.53
N THR A 79 -42.66 45.48 5.52
CA THR A 79 -42.02 44.16 5.68
C THR A 79 -40.52 44.30 5.91
N GLN A 80 -39.84 45.23 5.22
CA GLN A 80 -38.43 45.53 5.48
C GLN A 80 -38.20 46.05 6.89
N ALA A 81 -39.09 46.90 7.41
CA ALA A 81 -39.02 47.36 8.80
C ALA A 81 -39.16 46.19 9.80
N LYS A 82 -40.09 45.25 9.53
CA LYS A 82 -40.26 44.04 10.35
C LYS A 82 -39.07 43.09 10.22
N ILE A 83 -38.46 42.98 9.04
CA ILE A 83 -37.25 42.17 8.82
C ILE A 83 -36.08 42.78 9.61
N ALA A 84 -35.88 44.09 9.55
CA ALA A 84 -34.82 44.76 10.31
C ALA A 84 -35.01 44.59 11.83
N ASP A 85 -36.24 44.71 12.32
CA ASP A 85 -36.58 44.45 13.73
C ASP A 85 -36.37 42.98 14.13
N LEU A 86 -36.70 42.04 13.24
CA LEU A 86 -36.48 40.62 13.48
C LEU A 86 -35.00 40.26 13.37
N GLU A 87 -34.24 40.86 12.48
CA GLU A 87 -32.77 40.71 12.36
C GLU A 87 -32.06 41.27 13.59
N ALA A 88 -32.55 42.39 14.15
CA ALA A 88 -32.06 42.93 15.42
C ALA A 88 -32.41 42.02 16.61
N LYS A 89 -33.59 41.39 16.61
CA LYS A 89 -34.02 40.43 17.65
C LYS A 89 -33.41 39.03 17.50
N THR A 90 -32.95 38.66 16.31
CA THR A 90 -32.29 37.37 15.99
C THR A 90 -30.77 37.52 15.90
N GLY A 91 -30.21 38.48 16.64
CA GLY A 91 -28.80 38.82 16.69
C GLY A 91 -27.87 37.62 16.45
N SER A 92 -26.98 37.78 15.47
CA SER A 92 -25.76 36.98 15.34
C SER A 92 -25.91 35.49 15.06
N ALA A 93 -26.93 35.06 14.31
CA ALA A 93 -26.89 33.75 13.63
C ALA A 93 -25.91 33.72 12.43
N LYS A 94 -25.15 34.80 12.22
CA LYS A 94 -23.92 34.81 11.41
C LYS A 94 -22.69 34.54 12.29
N ALA A 95 -22.76 33.55 13.17
CA ALA A 95 -21.62 32.72 13.51
C ALA A 95 -21.26 31.84 12.28
N ALA A 96 -20.98 32.49 11.16
CA ALA A 96 -20.42 31.84 10.00
C ALA A 96 -18.99 31.42 10.38
N ALA A 97 -18.80 30.10 10.45
CA ALA A 97 -17.51 29.43 10.24
C ALA A 97 -16.40 29.56 11.32
N ALA A 98 -16.74 29.66 12.62
CA ALA A 98 -15.74 29.57 13.70
C ALA A 98 -15.93 28.40 14.68
N ALA A 99 -16.71 27.37 14.31
CA ALA A 99 -16.88 26.15 15.10
C ALA A 99 -16.34 24.94 14.33
N GLY A 100 -15.14 24.49 14.71
CA GLY A 100 -14.61 23.16 14.37
C GLY A 100 -13.84 23.07 13.06
N ALA A 101 -12.74 23.80 12.91
CA ALA A 101 -11.74 23.43 11.92
C ALA A 101 -11.13 22.07 12.33
N VAL A 102 -11.52 21.00 11.62
CA VAL A 102 -10.95 19.67 11.84
C VAL A 102 -9.48 19.72 11.40
N PRO A 103 -8.52 19.51 12.31
CA PRO A 103 -7.12 19.55 11.94
C PRO A 103 -6.81 18.36 11.02
N VAL A 104 -6.37 18.68 9.80
CA VAL A 104 -5.91 17.70 8.81
C VAL A 104 -4.41 17.87 8.62
N SER A 105 -3.69 16.76 8.65
CA SER A 105 -2.25 16.76 8.39
C SER A 105 -2.00 16.45 6.93
N ILE A 106 -1.17 17.26 6.29
CA ILE A 106 -0.83 17.13 4.87
C ILE A 106 0.67 16.87 4.79
N LEU A 107 1.03 15.77 4.12
CA LEU A 107 2.42 15.48 3.74
C LEU A 107 2.58 15.81 2.27
N LYS A 108 3.51 16.75 1.98
CA LYS A 108 3.85 17.12 0.61
C LYS A 108 4.82 16.07 0.06
N VAL A 109 4.36 15.27 -0.89
CA VAL A 109 5.18 14.24 -1.55
C VAL A 109 5.97 14.90 -2.68
N ALA A 110 7.28 14.62 -2.73
CA ALA A 110 8.17 15.02 -3.81
C ALA A 110 8.72 13.76 -4.51
N PRO A 111 9.00 13.82 -5.81
CA PRO A 111 9.62 12.69 -6.50
C PRO A 111 11.05 12.49 -5.99
N GLU A 112 11.33 11.29 -5.51
CA GLU A 112 12.65 10.85 -5.06
C GLU A 112 12.98 9.51 -5.73
N ASN A 113 14.26 9.29 -6.05
CA ASN A 113 14.69 8.03 -6.64
C ASN A 113 14.71 6.94 -5.59
N PHE A 114 13.88 5.92 -5.79
CA PHE A 114 13.86 4.73 -4.94
C PHE A 114 14.72 3.62 -5.58
N ALA A 115 15.88 3.34 -4.98
CA ALA A 115 16.72 2.22 -5.34
C ALA A 115 16.35 1.00 -4.47
N GLY A 116 15.54 0.10 -5.03
CA GLY A 116 15.26 -1.19 -4.41
C GLY A 116 16.37 -2.18 -4.72
N TYR A 117 17.16 -2.55 -3.71
CA TYR A 117 18.12 -3.65 -3.84
C TYR A 117 17.46 -4.96 -3.45
N LEU A 118 17.70 -6.00 -4.25
CA LEU A 118 17.33 -7.38 -3.91
C LEU A 118 18.61 -8.11 -3.52
N GLU A 119 18.72 -8.48 -2.25
CA GLU A 119 19.81 -9.32 -1.77
C GLU A 119 19.48 -10.79 -2.06
N VAL A 120 20.28 -11.40 -2.93
CA VAL A 120 20.17 -12.83 -3.24
C VAL A 120 21.34 -13.54 -2.59
N GLN A 121 21.04 -14.52 -1.74
CA GLN A 121 22.05 -15.38 -1.14
C GLN A 121 22.44 -16.46 -2.14
N GLY A 122 23.68 -16.42 -2.60
CA GLY A 122 24.25 -17.43 -3.48
C GLY A 122 25.25 -18.32 -2.74
N ARG A 123 25.29 -19.59 -3.11
CA ARG A 123 26.40 -20.50 -2.77
C ARG A 123 27.37 -20.51 -3.93
N VAL A 124 28.67 -20.40 -3.62
CA VAL A 124 29.74 -20.56 -4.61
C VAL A 124 30.14 -22.02 -4.60
N ASP A 125 29.90 -22.70 -5.71
CA ASP A 125 30.39 -24.05 -5.95
C ASP A 125 31.35 -24.02 -7.15
N PHE A 126 32.24 -25.00 -7.24
CA PHE A 126 33.21 -25.10 -8.32
C PHE A 126 32.65 -25.93 -9.47
N ASP A 127 32.77 -25.43 -10.71
CA ASP A 127 32.31 -26.15 -11.90
C ASP A 127 33.05 -27.48 -12.13
N GLN A 128 34.31 -27.56 -11.68
CA GLN A 128 35.20 -28.66 -11.97
C GLN A 128 35.75 -29.24 -10.67
N ASN A 129 35.06 -30.24 -10.14
CA ASN A 129 35.53 -31.05 -9.02
C ASN A 129 35.85 -32.47 -9.50
N ALA A 130 37.08 -32.93 -9.28
CA ALA A 130 37.53 -34.25 -9.69
C ALA A 130 38.16 -34.99 -8.51
N THR A 131 37.54 -36.08 -8.09
CA THR A 131 38.09 -36.99 -7.08
C THR A 131 39.08 -37.93 -7.74
N VAL A 132 40.35 -37.86 -7.35
CA VAL A 132 41.39 -38.77 -7.84
C VAL A 132 41.49 -39.99 -6.94
N GLY A 133 41.32 -41.19 -7.51
CA GLY A 133 41.47 -42.47 -6.82
C GLY A 133 42.32 -43.46 -7.62
N ALA A 134 42.92 -44.42 -6.94
CA ALA A 134 43.66 -45.50 -7.58
C ALA A 134 42.72 -46.41 -8.36
N ARG A 135 43.07 -46.74 -9.61
CA ARG A 135 42.30 -47.66 -10.46
C ARG A 135 42.74 -49.12 -10.35
N ALA A 136 43.95 -49.36 -9.86
CA ALA A 136 44.50 -50.68 -9.61
C ALA A 136 44.87 -50.81 -8.14
N ALA A 137 44.71 -52.02 -7.59
CA ALA A 137 45.14 -52.33 -6.24
C ALA A 137 46.68 -52.39 -6.18
N GLY A 138 47.25 -51.76 -5.16
CA GLY A 138 48.69 -51.75 -4.92
C GLY A 138 49.05 -50.82 -3.77
N THR A 139 50.29 -50.90 -3.31
CA THR A 139 50.79 -50.04 -2.23
C THR A 139 51.28 -48.71 -2.80
N LEU A 140 51.01 -47.61 -2.10
CA LEU A 140 51.48 -46.28 -2.48
C LEU A 140 53.00 -46.16 -2.27
N THR A 141 53.77 -46.07 -3.36
CA THR A 141 55.24 -45.96 -3.31
C THR A 141 55.71 -44.53 -3.08
N SER A 142 55.04 -43.55 -3.70
CA SER A 142 55.41 -42.14 -3.55
C SER A 142 54.26 -41.19 -3.84
N VAL A 143 54.28 -40.04 -3.18
CA VAL A 143 53.40 -38.89 -3.43
C VAL A 143 54.29 -37.74 -3.90
N ARG A 144 53.99 -37.17 -5.08
CA ARG A 144 54.81 -36.14 -5.73
C ARG A 144 54.26 -34.72 -5.61
N VAL A 145 53.13 -34.56 -4.93
CA VAL A 145 52.44 -33.28 -4.78
C VAL A 145 52.09 -33.04 -3.32
N GLN A 146 52.13 -31.78 -2.90
CA GLN A 146 51.73 -31.34 -1.58
C GLN A 146 50.34 -30.70 -1.62
N ARG A 147 49.72 -30.56 -0.44
CA ARG A 147 48.40 -29.95 -0.34
C ARG A 147 48.48 -28.47 -0.72
N GLY A 148 47.63 -28.05 -1.66
CA GLY A 148 47.60 -26.68 -2.18
C GLY A 148 48.44 -26.47 -3.44
N ASP A 149 49.19 -27.48 -3.90
CA ASP A 149 49.95 -27.37 -5.14
C ASP A 149 49.04 -27.26 -6.37
N ARG A 150 49.46 -26.44 -7.32
CA ARG A 150 48.78 -26.31 -8.61
C ARG A 150 49.20 -27.46 -9.53
N VAL A 151 48.24 -28.27 -9.94
CA VAL A 151 48.50 -29.45 -10.80
C VAL A 151 47.88 -29.28 -12.19
N SER A 152 48.53 -29.87 -13.20
CA SER A 152 48.06 -29.84 -14.59
C SER A 152 47.51 -31.20 -15.02
N LYS A 153 46.67 -31.21 -16.06
CA LYS A 153 46.14 -32.46 -16.65
C LYS A 153 47.30 -33.35 -17.12
N GLY A 154 47.28 -34.61 -16.73
CA GLY A 154 48.32 -35.60 -17.06
C GLY A 154 49.53 -35.62 -16.13
N GLN A 155 49.59 -34.76 -15.12
CA GLN A 155 50.66 -34.78 -14.14
C GLN A 155 50.53 -35.98 -13.19
N THR A 156 51.63 -36.71 -12.97
CA THR A 156 51.69 -37.82 -12.02
C THR A 156 51.66 -37.32 -10.58
N LEU A 157 50.54 -37.50 -9.89
CA LEU A 157 50.35 -37.08 -8.50
C LEU A 157 50.96 -38.06 -7.50
N ALA A 158 50.82 -39.36 -7.79
CA ALA A 158 51.25 -40.45 -6.93
C ALA A 158 51.64 -41.66 -7.79
N THR A 159 52.58 -42.47 -7.31
CA THR A 159 52.89 -43.79 -7.90
C THR A 159 52.46 -44.88 -6.94
N VAL A 160 51.71 -45.83 -7.48
CA VAL A 160 51.34 -47.08 -6.84
C VAL A 160 52.24 -48.18 -7.40
N ASP A 161 52.67 -49.12 -6.56
CA ASP A 161 53.44 -50.28 -6.97
C ASP A 161 52.63 -51.13 -7.95
N ALA A 162 53.21 -51.39 -9.14
CA ALA A 162 52.59 -52.12 -10.23
C ALA A 162 53.31 -53.43 -10.56
N SER A 163 54.14 -53.97 -9.66
CA SER A 163 54.95 -55.17 -9.89
C SER A 163 54.15 -56.38 -10.43
N ILE A 164 52.95 -56.63 -9.89
CA ILE A 164 52.07 -57.71 -10.38
C ILE A 164 51.56 -57.43 -11.80
N LEU A 165 51.20 -56.17 -12.11
CA LEU A 165 50.75 -55.79 -13.44
C LEU A 165 51.88 -55.91 -14.47
N ASP A 166 53.09 -55.48 -14.11
CA ASP A 166 54.27 -55.57 -14.95
C ASP A 166 54.63 -57.03 -15.25
N ALA A 167 54.53 -57.93 -14.26
CA ALA A 167 54.73 -59.36 -14.46
C ALA A 167 53.71 -59.96 -15.45
N ASN A 168 52.42 -59.62 -15.31
CA ASN A 168 51.38 -60.06 -16.24
C ASN A 168 51.63 -59.54 -17.66
N ILE A 169 52.07 -58.29 -17.81
CA ILE A 169 52.40 -57.70 -19.12
C ILE A 169 53.61 -58.42 -19.74
N ALA A 170 54.64 -58.71 -18.96
CA ALA A 170 55.83 -59.41 -19.44
C ALA A 170 55.52 -60.82 -19.95
N GLU A 171 54.67 -61.56 -19.24
CA GLU A 171 54.20 -62.88 -19.68
C GLU A 171 53.43 -62.77 -21.01
N LEU A 172 52.50 -61.82 -21.11
CA LEU A 172 51.71 -61.62 -22.33
C LEU A 172 52.58 -61.21 -23.51
N ARG A 173 53.57 -60.34 -23.31
CA ARG A 173 54.55 -59.96 -24.36
C ARG A 173 55.36 -61.16 -24.83
N THR A 174 55.82 -62.00 -23.91
CA THR A 174 56.58 -63.21 -24.26
C THR A 174 55.75 -64.16 -25.12
N ARG A 175 54.46 -64.32 -24.83
CA ARG A 175 53.55 -65.14 -25.64
C ARG A 175 53.30 -64.55 -27.03
N LEU A 176 53.32 -63.23 -27.18
CA LEU A 176 53.16 -62.55 -28.47
C LEU A 176 54.43 -62.60 -29.31
N ASP A 177 55.61 -62.48 -28.69
CA ASP A 177 56.90 -62.50 -29.42
C ASP A 177 57.26 -63.90 -29.94
N LEU A 178 56.71 -64.96 -29.34
CA LEU A 178 56.91 -66.36 -29.76
C LEU A 178 55.91 -66.83 -30.84
N ALA A 179 54.94 -65.99 -31.23
CA ALA A 179 53.90 -66.29 -32.21
C ALA A 179 54.20 -65.62 -33.57
#